data_AF-A0A0D0VB93-F1
#
_entry.id   AF-A0A0D0VB93-F1
#
_cell.length_a   1.000
_cell.length_b   1.000
_cell.length_c   1.000
_cell.angle_alpha   90.00
_cell.angle_beta   90.00
_cell.angle_gamma   90.00
#
_symmetry.space_group_name_H-M   'P 1'
#
loop_
_entity.id
_entity.type
_entity.pdbx_description
1 polymer ?
#
loop_
_entity_poly.entity_id
_entity_poly.type
_entity_poly.pdbx_seq_one_letter_code
_entity_poly.pdbx_strand_id
1 'polypeptide(L)'
;MIQIRHQMKPSLVILASTIFDWVTSQSASAENLPENLINDVRRLVYSLKLNQASPPGVKDLLEVEMCRKLYWVAYDCDKTNAMYLNPVAIQDWDGVPPLPLEVDDDFITRDDVLLIQPGQQYSYMIGFNCVIRLFQILSQCILRQRLLNSAPSFEFNVWVHGEWVQETMDELRQILADLPPQLRPSPGFQEDSSTSFNGTQAANICITALCVEMALLDLKARFSPDMDIRQDRQSIAHRVFEQLQRIPIECLARNGESMRGKVAHVVLSLLDASRDTSIVQEDSKMGESLWNWWNMYSRVLCLQVIPDHPASAVPTRPGTPVRGRF
;
A
#
# COMPACT_ATOMS: atom_id res chain seq x y z
N MET A 1 11.09 -25.66 -1.10
CA MET A 1 10.94 -24.77 -2.29
C MET A 1 12.03 -23.70 -2.36
N ILE A 2 12.25 -22.91 -1.31
CA ILE A 2 13.25 -21.82 -1.27
C ILE A 2 14.65 -22.26 -1.75
N GLN A 3 15.16 -23.39 -1.23
CA GLN A 3 16.48 -23.91 -1.60
C GLN A 3 16.62 -24.27 -3.08
N ILE A 4 15.53 -24.70 -3.74
CA ILE A 4 15.52 -24.98 -5.19
C ILE A 4 15.57 -23.66 -5.96
N ARG A 5 14.83 -22.62 -5.52
CA ARG A 5 14.84 -21.30 -6.17
C ARG A 5 16.20 -20.62 -6.13
N HIS A 6 16.97 -20.83 -5.06
CA HIS A 6 18.33 -20.29 -4.94
C HIS A 6 19.29 -20.89 -5.97
N GLN A 7 19.02 -22.10 -6.45
CA GLN A 7 19.82 -22.77 -7.48
C GLN A 7 19.41 -22.37 -8.91
N MET A 8 18.25 -21.75 -9.08
CA MET A 8 17.77 -21.30 -10.39
C MET A 8 18.36 -19.93 -10.74
N LYS A 9 18.61 -19.70 -12.04
CA LYS A 9 19.01 -18.39 -12.55
C LYS A 9 17.91 -17.37 -12.25
N PRO A 10 18.21 -16.19 -11.65
CA PRO A 10 17.23 -15.14 -11.41
C PRO A 10 16.44 -14.78 -12.68
N SER A 11 15.12 -14.64 -12.55
CA SER A 11 14.22 -14.25 -13.64
C SER A 11 12.97 -13.53 -13.11
N LEU A 12 12.30 -12.77 -13.97
CA LEU A 12 11.04 -12.09 -13.63
C LEU A 12 9.95 -13.08 -13.18
N VAL A 13 9.91 -14.27 -13.79
CA VAL A 13 8.96 -15.33 -13.42
C VAL A 13 9.20 -15.82 -11.99
N ILE A 14 10.46 -16.04 -11.61
CA ILE A 14 10.80 -16.46 -10.24
C ILE A 14 10.44 -15.35 -9.26
N LEU A 15 10.74 -14.09 -9.58
CA LEU A 15 10.35 -12.95 -8.74
C LEU A 15 8.83 -12.88 -8.55
N ALA A 16 8.07 -12.89 -9.64
CA ALA A 16 6.60 -12.84 -9.60
C ALA A 16 6.00 -14.00 -8.78
N SER A 17 6.50 -15.23 -9.00
CA SER A 17 6.04 -16.40 -8.21
C SER A 17 6.42 -16.29 -6.73
N THR A 18 7.57 -15.71 -6.40
CA THR A 18 8.01 -15.53 -5.01
C THR A 18 7.19 -14.45 -4.31
N ILE A 19 6.85 -13.36 -5.00
CA ILE A 19 5.92 -12.34 -4.51
C ILE A 19 4.54 -12.96 -4.26
N PHE A 20 4.02 -13.75 -5.21
CA PHE A 20 2.72 -14.40 -5.05
C PHE A 20 2.68 -15.39 -3.88
N ASP A 21 3.73 -16.21 -3.74
CA ASP A 21 3.89 -17.09 -2.58
C ASP A 21 3.99 -16.29 -1.28
N TRP A 22 4.67 -15.14 -1.28
CA TRP A 22 4.76 -14.28 -0.11
C TRP A 22 3.36 -13.76 0.28
N VAL A 23 2.61 -13.21 -0.67
CA VAL A 23 1.23 -12.72 -0.44
C VAL A 23 0.32 -13.81 0.10
N THR A 24 0.36 -15.01 -0.49
CA THR A 24 -0.47 -16.14 -0.06
C THR A 24 -0.02 -16.71 1.29
N SER A 25 1.30 -16.79 1.54
CA SER A 25 1.86 -17.30 2.80
C SER A 25 1.50 -16.44 4.00
N GLN A 26 1.25 -15.14 3.83
CA GLN A 26 0.80 -14.25 4.91
C GLN A 26 -0.57 -14.66 5.47
N SER A 27 -1.38 -15.36 4.68
CA SER A 27 -2.67 -15.89 5.14
C SER A 27 -2.59 -17.35 5.61
N ALA A 28 -1.42 -17.98 5.46
CA ALA A 28 -1.15 -19.34 5.94
C ALA A 28 -0.38 -19.26 7.27
N SER A 29 -0.71 -20.11 8.24
CA SER A 29 -0.02 -20.18 9.54
C SER A 29 1.38 -20.85 9.44
N ALA A 30 2.20 -20.45 8.46
CA ALA A 30 3.53 -20.99 8.24
C ALA A 30 4.58 -20.09 8.90
N GLU A 31 5.14 -20.54 10.02
CA GLU A 31 6.20 -19.84 10.75
C GLU A 31 7.43 -19.61 9.84
N ASN A 32 7.98 -18.39 9.88
CA ASN A 32 9.18 -17.95 9.15
C ASN A 32 9.12 -17.98 7.60
N LEU A 33 8.09 -18.58 7.00
CA LEU A 33 7.98 -18.65 5.54
C LEU A 33 7.83 -17.26 4.89
N PRO A 34 6.94 -16.36 5.37
CA PRO A 34 6.82 -15.01 4.82
C PRO A 34 8.14 -14.21 4.92
N GLU A 35 8.87 -14.33 6.03
CA GLU A 35 10.15 -13.63 6.24
C GLU A 35 11.22 -14.10 5.25
N ASN A 36 11.32 -15.40 5.02
CA ASN A 36 12.26 -15.93 4.03
C ASN A 36 11.89 -15.53 2.61
N LEU A 37 10.60 -15.56 2.26
CA LEU A 37 10.13 -15.18 0.93
C LEU A 37 10.34 -13.69 0.64
N ILE A 38 10.11 -12.79 1.60
CA ILE A 38 10.38 -11.36 1.36
C ILE A 38 11.88 -11.08 1.18
N ASN A 39 12.75 -11.80 1.88
CA ASN A 39 14.20 -11.71 1.68
C ASN A 39 14.61 -12.19 0.28
N ASP A 40 13.97 -13.24 -0.24
CA ASP A 40 14.18 -13.69 -1.61
C ASP A 40 13.68 -12.68 -2.64
N VAL A 41 12.52 -12.07 -2.42
CA VAL A 41 12.00 -10.98 -3.27
C VAL A 41 13.01 -9.84 -3.35
N ARG A 42 13.51 -9.37 -2.20
CA ARG A 42 14.53 -8.30 -2.11
C ARG A 42 15.79 -8.67 -2.89
N ARG A 43 16.33 -9.88 -2.67
CA ARG A 43 17.52 -10.37 -3.38
C ARG A 43 17.32 -10.40 -4.89
N LEU A 44 16.15 -10.85 -5.36
CA LEU A 44 15.83 -10.98 -6.78
C LEU A 44 15.70 -9.61 -7.45
N VAL A 45 15.10 -8.62 -6.79
CA VAL A 45 15.02 -7.23 -7.29
C VAL A 45 16.41 -6.69 -7.66
N TYR A 46 17.37 -6.80 -6.75
CA TYR A 46 18.73 -6.32 -6.99
C TYR A 46 19.52 -7.21 -7.97
N SER A 47 19.32 -8.54 -7.92
CA SER A 47 19.96 -9.46 -8.86
C SER A 47 19.55 -9.21 -10.31
N LEU A 48 18.29 -8.80 -10.51
CA LEU A 48 17.73 -8.43 -11.81
C LEU A 48 17.92 -6.93 -12.14
N LYS A 49 18.47 -6.15 -11.21
CA LYS A 49 18.69 -4.70 -11.34
C LYS A 49 17.42 -3.91 -11.66
N LEU A 50 16.28 -4.34 -11.09
CA LEU A 50 14.99 -3.69 -11.36
C LEU A 50 14.89 -2.29 -10.73
N ASN A 51 15.79 -1.95 -9.81
CA ASN A 51 15.96 -0.61 -9.24
C ASN A 51 16.52 0.42 -10.25
N GLN A 52 16.98 -0.03 -11.42
CA GLN A 52 17.49 0.84 -12.48
C GLN A 52 16.38 1.22 -13.45
N ALA A 53 16.42 2.45 -14.00
CA ALA A 53 15.43 2.93 -14.95
C ALA A 53 15.33 2.08 -16.23
N SER A 54 16.42 1.39 -16.60
CA SER A 54 16.48 0.48 -17.75
C SER A 54 17.28 -0.78 -17.37
N PRO A 55 16.59 -1.85 -16.91
CA PRO A 55 17.24 -3.10 -16.56
C PRO A 55 17.96 -3.72 -17.78
N PRO A 56 19.13 -4.34 -17.60
CA PRO A 56 19.91 -4.86 -18.72
C PRO A 56 19.24 -6.08 -19.37
N GLY A 57 19.24 -6.11 -20.70
CA GLY A 57 18.75 -7.24 -21.49
C GLY A 57 17.27 -7.17 -21.87
N VAL A 58 16.54 -6.15 -21.39
CA VAL A 58 15.15 -5.87 -21.75
C VAL A 58 15.06 -5.26 -23.15
N LYS A 59 14.15 -5.75 -23.99
CA LYS A 59 14.11 -5.38 -25.42
C LYS A 59 12.84 -4.68 -25.89
N ASP A 60 11.71 -4.89 -25.23
CA ASP A 60 10.41 -4.33 -25.61
C ASP A 60 9.75 -3.58 -24.45
N LEU A 61 8.78 -2.72 -24.77
CA LEU A 61 8.10 -1.88 -23.77
C LEU A 61 7.33 -2.71 -22.76
N LEU A 62 6.74 -3.83 -23.17
CA LEU A 62 5.97 -4.70 -22.27
C LEU A 62 6.87 -5.29 -21.18
N GLU A 63 8.07 -5.75 -21.54
CA GLU A 63 9.04 -6.27 -20.59
C GLU A 63 9.60 -5.16 -19.67
N VAL A 64 9.79 -3.94 -20.18
CA VAL A 64 10.11 -2.76 -19.34
C VAL A 64 9.01 -2.51 -18.32
N GLU A 65 7.75 -2.50 -18.75
CA GLU A 65 6.61 -2.27 -17.86
C GLU A 65 6.44 -3.40 -16.83
N MET A 66 6.66 -4.67 -17.21
CA MET A 66 6.70 -5.78 -16.27
C MET A 66 7.81 -5.61 -15.21
N CYS A 67 9.00 -5.16 -15.62
CA CYS A 67 10.09 -4.86 -14.69
C CYS A 67 9.70 -3.77 -13.68
N ARG A 68 9.12 -2.66 -14.17
CA ARG A 68 8.65 -1.56 -13.32
C ARG A 68 7.60 -2.04 -12.33
N LYS A 69 6.56 -2.74 -12.80
CA LYS A 69 5.48 -3.24 -11.94
C LYS A 69 6.01 -4.19 -10.86
N LEU A 70 6.89 -5.13 -11.22
CA LEU A 70 7.46 -6.07 -10.24
C LEU A 70 8.37 -5.40 -9.22
N TYR A 71 9.16 -4.40 -9.63
CA TYR A 71 9.92 -3.57 -8.68
C TYR A 71 8.99 -2.89 -7.68
N TRP A 72 7.95 -2.21 -8.17
CA TRP A 72 7.06 -1.42 -7.32
C TRP A 72 6.16 -2.27 -6.43
N VAL A 73 5.76 -3.47 -6.87
CA VAL A 73 5.09 -4.44 -5.98
C VAL A 73 6.05 -4.89 -4.88
N ALA A 74 7.30 -5.22 -5.20
CA ALA A 74 8.29 -5.58 -4.18
C ALA A 74 8.57 -4.43 -3.20
N TYR A 75 8.60 -3.19 -3.71
CA TYR A 75 8.73 -1.98 -2.90
C TYR A 75 7.58 -1.85 -1.90
N ASP A 76 6.32 -1.97 -2.35
CA ASP A 76 5.14 -1.94 -1.48
C ASP A 76 5.21 -3.05 -0.41
N CYS A 77 5.53 -4.28 -0.81
CA CYS A 77 5.67 -5.40 0.13
C CYS A 77 6.72 -5.10 1.23
N ASP A 78 7.86 -4.51 0.86
CA ASP A 78 8.91 -4.12 1.79
C ASP A 78 8.44 -3.01 2.76
N LYS A 79 7.74 -1.99 2.25
CA LYS A 79 7.27 -0.85 3.08
C LYS A 79 6.09 -1.22 3.97
N THR A 80 5.16 -2.03 3.47
CA THR A 80 4.08 -2.61 4.29
C THR A 80 4.68 -3.40 5.46
N ASN A 81 5.69 -4.25 5.25
CA ASN A 81 6.36 -4.95 6.35
C ASN A 81 7.07 -3.99 7.32
N ALA A 82 7.69 -2.93 6.81
CA ALA A 82 8.44 -1.96 7.61
C ALA A 82 7.55 -1.16 8.58
N MET A 83 6.23 -1.08 8.34
CA MET A 83 5.28 -0.52 9.30
C MET A 83 5.25 -1.28 10.63
N TYR A 84 5.64 -2.56 10.64
CA TYR A 84 5.72 -3.41 11.83
C TYR A 84 7.15 -3.50 12.38
N LEU A 85 7.91 -2.41 12.29
CA LEU A 85 9.29 -2.31 12.79
C LEU A 85 10.32 -3.20 12.07
N ASN A 86 9.93 -3.93 11.01
CA ASN A 86 10.87 -4.67 10.18
C ASN A 86 11.85 -3.73 9.44
N PRO A 87 13.09 -4.13 9.16
CA PRO A 87 14.03 -3.32 8.38
C PRO A 87 13.45 -2.88 7.03
N VAL A 88 13.68 -1.62 6.66
CA VAL A 88 13.44 -1.14 5.28
C VAL A 88 14.63 -1.62 4.46
N ALA A 89 14.42 -2.56 3.54
CA ALA A 89 15.51 -3.16 2.78
C ALA A 89 15.69 -2.52 1.41
N ILE A 90 14.58 -2.19 0.72
CA ILE A 90 14.65 -1.52 -0.59
C ILE A 90 14.73 -0.03 -0.34
N GLN A 91 15.89 0.57 -0.60
CA GLN A 91 16.13 1.97 -0.30
C GLN A 91 16.11 2.82 -1.56
N ASP A 92 15.53 4.02 -1.45
CA ASP A 92 15.38 4.92 -2.61
C ASP A 92 16.75 5.36 -3.17
N TRP A 93 17.78 5.48 -2.32
CA TRP A 93 19.14 5.86 -2.76
C TRP A 93 19.86 4.75 -3.54
N ASP A 94 19.38 3.51 -3.51
CA ASP A 94 19.93 2.43 -4.35
C ASP A 94 19.46 2.55 -5.81
N GLY A 95 18.53 3.46 -6.09
CA GLY A 95 17.92 3.68 -7.40
C GLY A 95 16.41 3.44 -7.37
N VAL A 96 15.67 4.34 -8.02
CA VAL A 96 14.21 4.26 -8.16
C VAL A 96 13.87 4.30 -9.65
N PRO A 97 13.31 3.22 -10.23
CA PRO A 97 12.88 3.23 -11.62
C PRO A 97 11.63 4.13 -11.77
N PRO A 98 11.29 4.56 -12.99
CA PRO A 98 10.04 5.26 -13.24
C PRO A 98 8.81 4.47 -12.76
N LEU A 99 7.74 5.19 -12.41
CA LEU A 99 6.43 4.56 -12.19
C LEU A 99 5.96 3.88 -13.50
N PRO A 100 5.19 2.78 -13.41
CA PRO A 100 4.55 2.18 -14.58
C PRO A 100 3.67 3.18 -15.32
N LEU A 101 3.53 2.97 -16.61
CA LEU A 101 2.60 3.73 -17.44
C LEU A 101 1.17 3.53 -16.93
N GLU A 102 0.38 4.61 -16.94
CA GLU A 102 -1.04 4.59 -16.57
C GLU A 102 -1.93 4.03 -17.70
N VAL A 103 -1.50 2.89 -18.24
CA VAL A 103 -2.12 2.18 -19.36
C VAL A 103 -2.21 0.70 -18.99
N ASP A 104 -3.37 0.10 -19.24
CA ASP A 104 -3.56 -1.34 -19.05
C ASP A 104 -2.78 -2.14 -20.12
N ASP A 105 -2.30 -3.33 -19.77
CA ASP A 105 -1.44 -4.15 -20.64
C ASP A 105 -2.08 -4.51 -21.99
N ASP A 106 -3.42 -4.63 -22.03
CA ASP A 106 -4.18 -4.91 -23.26
C ASP A 106 -4.07 -3.79 -24.30
N PHE A 107 -3.63 -2.60 -23.89
CA PHE A 107 -3.47 -1.42 -24.74
C PHE A 107 -2.00 -1.10 -25.06
N ILE A 108 -1.07 -1.97 -24.67
CA ILE A 108 0.34 -1.91 -25.05
C ILE A 108 0.56 -2.92 -26.18
N THR A 109 0.86 -2.46 -27.39
CA THR A 109 1.10 -3.37 -28.52
C THR A 109 2.53 -3.91 -28.51
N ARG A 110 2.76 -4.99 -29.28
CA ARG A 110 4.09 -5.59 -29.46
C ARG A 110 5.06 -4.71 -30.25
N ASP A 111 4.55 -3.71 -30.97
CA ASP A 111 5.34 -2.74 -31.73
C ASP A 111 5.60 -1.46 -30.91
N ASP A 112 5.47 -1.55 -29.58
CA ASP A 112 5.62 -0.45 -28.61
C ASP A 112 4.69 0.75 -28.87
N VAL A 113 3.51 0.51 -29.46
CA VAL A 113 2.48 1.52 -29.69
C VAL A 113 1.46 1.47 -28.56
N LEU A 114 1.15 2.64 -27.98
CA LEU A 114 0.07 2.78 -26.99
C LEU A 114 -1.27 3.01 -27.68
N LEU A 115 -2.23 2.13 -27.41
CA LEU A 115 -3.61 2.27 -27.87
C LEU A 115 -4.39 3.19 -26.92
N ILE A 116 -5.38 3.89 -27.46
CA ILE A 116 -6.30 4.70 -26.66
C ILE A 116 -7.23 3.75 -25.91
N GLN A 117 -7.28 3.87 -24.58
CA GLN A 117 -8.24 3.14 -23.75
C GLN A 117 -9.67 3.65 -24.05
N PRO A 118 -10.63 2.77 -24.36
CA PRO A 118 -11.97 3.15 -24.78
C PRO A 118 -12.81 3.72 -23.61
N GLY A 119 -13.54 4.80 -23.87
CA GLY A 119 -14.50 5.39 -22.93
C GLY A 119 -13.87 6.13 -21.74
N GLN A 120 -14.65 6.35 -20.66
CA GLN A 120 -14.16 6.89 -19.37
C GLN A 120 -13.48 5.80 -18.50
N GLN A 121 -12.97 4.72 -19.09
CA GLN A 121 -12.22 3.71 -18.34
C GLN A 121 -10.81 4.22 -18.06
N TYR A 122 -10.53 4.44 -16.79
CA TYR A 122 -9.17 4.70 -16.31
C TYR A 122 -8.39 3.39 -16.19
N SER A 123 -7.07 3.46 -16.33
CA SER A 123 -6.20 2.30 -16.11
C SER A 123 -6.16 1.92 -14.63
N TYR A 124 -6.07 0.62 -14.35
CA TYR A 124 -5.80 0.14 -12.98
C TYR A 124 -4.47 0.70 -12.45
N MET A 125 -3.51 1.00 -13.34
CA MET A 125 -2.22 1.57 -12.99
C MET A 125 -2.32 2.95 -12.33
N ILE A 126 -3.42 3.70 -12.51
CA ILE A 126 -3.62 5.00 -11.82
C ILE A 126 -3.69 4.79 -10.31
N GLY A 127 -4.56 3.90 -9.85
CA GLY A 127 -4.69 3.60 -8.41
C GLY A 127 -3.44 2.93 -7.85
N PHE A 128 -2.78 2.07 -8.65
CA PHE A 128 -1.49 1.48 -8.30
C PHE A 128 -0.43 2.56 -8.07
N ASN A 129 -0.22 3.46 -9.03
CA ASN A 129 0.76 4.55 -8.95
C ASN A 129 0.46 5.49 -7.78
N CYS A 130 -0.81 5.78 -7.49
CA CYS A 130 -1.19 6.55 -6.32
C CYS A 130 -0.71 5.87 -5.02
N VAL A 131 -1.03 4.58 -4.83
CA VAL A 131 -0.57 3.82 -3.65
C VAL A 131 0.94 3.80 -3.53
N ILE A 132 1.67 3.65 -4.64
CA ILE A 132 3.14 3.72 -4.65
C ILE A 132 3.64 5.09 -4.17
N ARG A 133 3.07 6.20 -4.67
CA ARG A 133 3.42 7.55 -4.20
C ARG A 133 3.17 7.72 -2.70
N LEU A 134 2.06 7.19 -2.18
CA LEU A 134 1.79 7.18 -0.74
C LEU A 134 2.86 6.38 0.03
N PHE A 135 3.28 5.22 -0.48
CA PHE A 135 4.35 4.43 0.14
C PHE A 135 5.72 5.10 0.09
N GLN A 136 6.01 5.90 -0.93
CA GLN A 136 7.24 6.71 -0.96
C GLN A 136 7.24 7.72 0.19
N ILE A 137 6.13 8.42 0.41
CA ILE A 137 5.98 9.31 1.57
C ILE A 137 6.11 8.52 2.88
N LEU A 138 5.39 7.41 3.00
CA LEU A 138 5.43 6.58 4.21
C LEU A 138 6.85 6.06 4.52
N SER A 139 7.58 5.63 3.49
CA SER A 139 8.97 5.19 3.60
C SER A 139 9.85 6.30 4.20
N GLN A 140 9.73 7.53 3.67
CA GLN A 140 10.45 8.68 4.18
C GLN A 140 10.11 9.00 5.65
N CYS A 141 8.84 8.83 6.04
CA CYS A 141 8.41 8.98 7.43
C CYS A 141 9.03 7.92 8.34
N ILE A 142 8.95 6.64 7.96
CA ILE A 142 9.51 5.50 8.72
C ILE A 142 11.01 5.70 8.94
N LEU A 143 11.76 6.07 7.89
CA LEU A 143 13.20 6.29 7.97
C LEU A 143 13.55 7.45 8.90
N ARG A 144 12.82 8.58 8.83
CA ARG A 144 13.00 9.73 9.74
C ARG A 144 12.70 9.35 11.18
N GLN A 145 11.62 8.64 11.43
CA GLN A 145 11.26 8.20 12.79
C GLN A 145 12.34 7.29 13.39
N ARG A 146 12.88 6.35 12.60
CA ARG A 146 13.97 5.47 13.03
C ARG A 146 15.26 6.23 13.30
N LEU A 147 15.59 7.19 12.45
CA LEU A 147 16.75 8.05 12.63
C LEU A 147 16.63 8.85 13.94
N LEU A 148 15.48 9.46 14.20
CA LEU A 148 15.20 10.19 15.44
C LEU A 148 15.26 9.30 16.69
N ASN A 149 14.89 8.02 16.58
CA ASN A 149 15.00 7.06 17.68
C ASN A 149 16.44 6.58 17.93
N SER A 150 17.30 6.65 16.92
CA SER A 150 18.67 6.09 16.97
C SER A 150 19.74 7.14 17.26
N ALA A 151 19.50 8.40 16.93
CA ALA A 151 20.48 9.47 17.08
C ALA A 151 20.37 10.16 18.46
N PRO A 152 21.44 10.25 19.27
CA PRO A 152 21.44 10.99 20.53
C PRO A 152 21.41 12.50 20.24
N SER A 153 20.22 13.10 20.22
CA SER A 153 19.93 14.56 20.26
C SER A 153 20.93 15.50 19.57
N PHE A 154 21.52 15.08 18.45
CA PHE A 154 22.51 15.85 17.71
C PHE A 154 21.78 16.67 16.66
N GLU A 155 21.81 17.99 16.82
CA GLU A 155 21.55 19.05 15.82
C GLU A 155 20.45 18.74 14.77
N PHE A 156 19.32 18.16 15.18
CA PHE A 156 18.15 18.14 14.33
C PHE A 156 17.65 19.58 14.23
N ASN A 157 17.80 20.19 13.05
CA ASN A 157 17.20 21.48 12.79
C ASN A 157 15.67 21.29 12.73
N VAL A 158 15.04 21.41 13.90
CA VAL A 158 13.60 21.22 14.12
C VAL A 158 12.78 21.98 13.08
N TRP A 159 13.23 23.19 12.71
CA TRP A 159 12.55 24.03 11.72
C TRP A 159 12.55 23.39 10.32
N VAL A 160 13.71 22.94 9.82
CA VAL A 160 13.82 22.26 8.50
C VAL A 160 12.96 21.01 8.46
N HIS A 161 12.92 20.25 9.56
CA HIS A 161 12.08 19.05 9.61
C HIS A 161 10.59 19.37 9.71
N GLY A 162 10.21 20.43 10.43
CA GLY A 162 8.84 20.92 10.48
C GLY A 162 8.35 21.42 9.12
N GLU A 163 9.20 22.15 8.38
CA GLU A 163 8.92 22.59 7.00
C GLU A 163 8.71 21.38 6.08
N TRP A 164 9.62 20.40 6.11
CA TRP A 164 9.47 19.17 5.33
C TRP A 164 8.16 18.44 5.64
N VAL A 165 7.76 18.32 6.92
CA VAL A 165 6.48 17.69 7.29
C VAL A 165 5.31 18.44 6.68
N GLN A 166 5.34 19.78 6.71
CA GLN A 166 4.26 20.60 6.15
C GLN A 166 4.19 20.48 4.62
N GLU A 167 5.33 20.58 3.93
CA GLU A 167 5.41 20.37 2.47
C GLU A 167 4.91 18.99 2.07
N THR A 168 5.28 17.95 2.83
CA THR A 168 4.87 16.58 2.57
C THR A 168 3.38 16.36 2.84
N MET A 169 2.79 17.05 3.82
CA MET A 169 1.34 17.06 4.02
C MET A 169 0.62 17.72 2.84
N ASP A 170 1.18 18.77 2.26
CA ASP A 170 0.63 19.43 1.08
C ASP A 170 0.77 18.56 -0.18
N GLU A 171 1.90 17.87 -0.35
CA GLU A 171 2.10 16.86 -1.39
C GLU A 171 1.05 15.73 -1.28
N LEU A 172 0.83 15.20 -0.08
CA LEU A 172 -0.19 14.18 0.17
C LEU A 172 -1.59 14.66 -0.24
N ARG A 173 -1.96 15.90 0.14
CA ARG A 173 -3.25 16.50 -0.25
C ARG A 173 -3.37 16.61 -1.76
N GLN A 174 -2.30 17.02 -2.44
CA GLN A 174 -2.27 17.14 -3.90
C GLN A 174 -2.43 15.76 -4.57
N ILE A 175 -1.70 14.74 -4.12
CA ILE A 175 -1.82 13.35 -4.61
C ILE A 175 -3.26 12.87 -4.55
N LEU A 176 -3.96 13.11 -3.43
CA LEU A 176 -5.34 12.70 -3.25
C LEU A 176 -6.33 13.56 -4.06
N ALA A 177 -6.02 14.84 -4.27
CA ALA A 177 -6.84 15.75 -5.07
C ALA A 177 -6.79 15.42 -6.57
N ASP A 178 -5.67 14.88 -7.05
CA ASP A 178 -5.47 14.49 -8.46
C ASP A 178 -6.15 13.16 -8.83
N LEU A 179 -6.65 12.41 -7.85
CA LEU A 179 -7.33 11.13 -8.11
C LEU A 179 -8.60 11.31 -8.94
N PRO A 180 -8.86 10.41 -9.91
CA PRO A 180 -10.11 10.43 -10.65
C PRO A 180 -11.31 10.19 -9.70
N PRO A 181 -12.49 10.79 -9.96
CA PRO A 181 -13.65 10.70 -9.07
C PRO A 181 -14.07 9.28 -8.68
N GLN A 182 -13.85 8.31 -9.56
CA GLN A 182 -14.19 6.89 -9.36
C GLN A 182 -13.33 6.19 -8.31
N LEU A 183 -12.12 6.70 -8.05
CA LEU A 183 -11.20 6.19 -7.02
C LEU A 183 -11.33 6.97 -5.71
N ARG A 184 -12.15 8.03 -5.67
CA ARG A 184 -12.47 8.75 -4.45
C ARG A 184 -13.58 8.00 -3.71
N PRO A 185 -13.47 7.81 -2.38
CA PRO A 185 -14.54 7.21 -1.59
C PRO A 185 -15.80 8.08 -1.70
N SER A 186 -16.81 7.61 -2.43
CA SER A 186 -18.08 8.31 -2.66
C SER A 186 -19.26 7.39 -2.32
N PRO A 187 -20.41 7.96 -1.87
CA PRO A 187 -21.59 7.16 -1.58
C PRO A 187 -22.14 6.54 -2.88
N GLY A 188 -22.30 5.21 -2.90
CA GLY A 188 -22.98 4.51 -3.99
C GLY A 188 -22.11 3.69 -4.94
N PHE A 189 -21.06 3.01 -4.44
CA PHE A 189 -20.48 1.89 -5.19
C PHE A 189 -21.56 0.80 -5.38
N GLN A 190 -22.33 0.86 -6.47
CA GLN A 190 -23.30 -0.18 -6.86
C GLN A 190 -22.55 -1.44 -7.28
N GLU A 191 -23.05 -2.63 -7.00
CA GLU A 191 -22.43 -3.96 -7.23
C GLU A 191 -22.19 -4.39 -8.70
N ASP A 192 -21.79 -3.49 -9.61
CA ASP A 192 -21.34 -3.92 -10.94
C ASP A 192 -19.88 -4.40 -10.91
N SER A 193 -19.52 -5.39 -11.74
CA SER A 193 -18.15 -5.96 -11.75
C SER A 193 -17.01 -4.93 -11.88
N SER A 194 -17.24 -3.78 -12.52
CA SER A 194 -16.29 -2.66 -12.63
C SER A 194 -16.17 -1.81 -11.36
N THR A 195 -17.24 -1.68 -10.57
CA THR A 195 -17.23 -0.91 -9.31
C THR A 195 -16.49 -1.66 -8.21
N SER A 196 -16.39 -2.99 -8.33
CA SER A 196 -15.67 -3.84 -7.39
C SER A 196 -14.14 -3.61 -7.44
N PHE A 197 -13.58 -3.35 -8.62
CA PHE A 197 -12.15 -3.00 -8.76
C PHE A 197 -11.87 -1.60 -8.22
N ASN A 198 -12.69 -0.62 -8.60
CA ASN A 198 -12.55 0.76 -8.13
C ASN A 198 -12.70 0.85 -6.61
N GLY A 199 -13.66 0.13 -6.03
CA GLY A 199 -13.84 0.03 -4.58
C GLY A 199 -12.63 -0.60 -3.89
N THR A 200 -12.03 -1.64 -4.48
CA THR A 200 -10.82 -2.29 -3.94
C THR A 200 -9.63 -1.31 -3.94
N GLN A 201 -9.42 -0.58 -5.04
CA GLN A 201 -8.35 0.43 -5.14
C GLN A 201 -8.60 1.63 -4.21
N ALA A 202 -9.84 2.15 -4.19
CA ALA A 202 -10.23 3.24 -3.30
C ALA A 202 -10.00 2.87 -1.84
N ALA A 203 -10.36 1.64 -1.42
CA ALA A 203 -10.11 1.18 -0.06
C ALA A 203 -8.61 1.16 0.27
N ASN A 204 -7.76 0.62 -0.63
CA ASN A 204 -6.31 0.59 -0.42
C ASN A 204 -5.70 2.00 -0.34
N ILE A 205 -6.13 2.89 -1.22
CA ILE A 205 -5.71 4.30 -1.21
C ILE A 205 -6.10 4.96 0.12
N CYS A 206 -7.36 4.82 0.56
CA CYS A 206 -7.86 5.44 1.77
C CYS A 206 -7.10 4.98 3.01
N ILE A 207 -6.93 3.67 3.20
CA ILE A 207 -6.25 3.14 4.39
C ILE A 207 -4.75 3.45 4.35
N THR A 208 -4.11 3.43 3.17
CA THR A 208 -2.69 3.76 3.04
C THR A 208 -2.46 5.26 3.29
N ALA A 209 -3.33 6.12 2.78
CA ALA A 209 -3.29 7.56 3.05
C ALA A 209 -3.43 7.85 4.54
N LEU A 210 -4.34 7.17 5.26
CA LEU A 210 -4.45 7.30 6.71
C LEU A 210 -3.15 6.94 7.43
N CYS A 211 -2.48 5.86 7.01
CA CYS A 211 -1.19 5.47 7.59
C CYS A 211 -0.13 6.57 7.36
N VAL A 212 -0.12 7.21 6.19
CA VAL A 212 0.75 8.35 5.89
C VAL A 212 0.41 9.56 6.77
N GLU A 213 -0.88 9.91 6.88
CA GLU A 213 -1.33 11.04 7.72
C GLU A 213 -0.94 10.84 9.18
N MET A 214 -1.14 9.64 9.73
CA MET A 214 -0.73 9.31 11.09
C MET A 214 0.79 9.43 11.27
N ALA A 215 1.58 8.88 10.33
CA ALA A 215 3.03 8.96 10.40
C ALA A 215 3.55 10.41 10.32
N LEU A 216 2.93 11.26 9.50
CA LEU A 216 3.25 12.69 9.42
C LEU A 216 2.85 13.45 10.68
N LEU A 217 1.69 13.15 11.28
CA LEU A 217 1.29 13.72 12.57
C LEU A 217 2.27 13.34 13.68
N ASP A 218 2.72 12.09 13.71
CA ASP A 218 3.68 11.61 14.71
C ASP A 218 5.02 12.34 14.59
N LEU A 219 5.50 12.56 13.37
CA LEU A 219 6.68 13.38 13.12
C LEU A 219 6.45 14.84 13.53
N LYS A 220 5.30 15.42 13.21
CA LYS A 220 4.93 16.79 13.61
C LYS A 220 4.97 16.97 15.12
N ALA A 221 4.39 16.05 15.89
CA ALA A 221 4.43 16.07 17.35
C ALA A 221 5.85 15.94 17.90
N ARG A 222 6.72 15.15 17.24
CA ARG A 222 8.13 15.04 17.65
C ARG A 222 8.93 16.32 17.46
N PHE A 223 8.63 17.10 16.42
CA PHE A 223 9.28 18.38 16.18
C PHE A 223 8.64 19.53 16.97
N SER A 224 7.40 19.35 17.46
CA SER A 224 6.66 20.32 18.26
C SER A 224 6.04 19.63 19.48
N PRO A 225 6.82 19.35 20.53
CA PRO A 225 6.37 18.51 21.66
C PRO A 225 5.21 19.10 22.46
N ASP A 226 4.97 20.42 22.37
CA ASP A 226 3.82 21.09 23.00
C ASP A 226 2.50 20.86 22.24
N MET A 227 2.53 20.22 21.07
CA MET A 227 1.37 19.96 20.24
C MET A 227 0.66 18.68 20.65
N ASP A 228 -0.56 18.81 21.19
CA ASP A 228 -1.43 17.65 21.41
C ASP A 228 -2.07 17.19 20.08
N ILE A 229 -1.54 16.10 19.53
CA ILE A 229 -2.04 15.51 18.28
C ILE A 229 -3.16 14.48 18.50
N ARG A 230 -3.61 14.22 19.73
CA ARG A 230 -4.60 13.15 20.00
C ARG A 230 -5.93 13.40 19.32
N GLN A 231 -6.42 14.64 19.40
CA GLN A 231 -7.67 15.03 18.74
C GLN A 231 -7.55 14.98 17.21
N ASP A 232 -6.41 15.42 16.67
CA ASP A 232 -6.13 15.35 15.23
C ASP A 232 -6.12 13.88 14.76
N ARG A 233 -5.42 13.00 15.51
CA ARG A 233 -5.35 11.56 15.23
C ARG A 233 -6.74 10.91 15.24
N GLN A 234 -7.57 11.22 16.25
CA GLN A 234 -8.95 10.75 16.31
C GLN A 234 -9.78 11.28 15.14
N SER A 235 -9.63 12.56 14.79
CA SER A 235 -10.38 13.21 13.71
C SER A 235 -10.09 12.57 12.35
N ILE A 236 -8.80 12.38 12.01
CA ILE A 236 -8.42 11.75 10.74
C ILE A 236 -8.86 10.28 10.69
N ALA A 237 -8.75 9.54 11.80
CA ALA A 237 -9.18 8.15 11.88
C ALA A 237 -10.69 8.05 11.71
N HIS A 238 -11.47 8.91 12.36
CA HIS A 238 -12.92 8.93 12.21
C HIS A 238 -13.35 9.25 10.78
N ARG A 239 -12.75 10.28 10.17
CA ARG A 239 -13.01 10.67 8.77
C ARG A 239 -12.77 9.52 7.80
N VAL A 240 -11.63 8.83 7.93
CA VAL A 240 -11.30 7.72 7.03
C VAL A 240 -12.15 6.49 7.32
N PHE A 241 -12.50 6.24 8.59
CA PHE A 241 -13.43 5.17 8.95
C PHE A 241 -14.78 5.35 8.23
N GLU A 242 -15.35 6.56 8.26
CA GLU A 242 -16.60 6.85 7.53
C GLU A 242 -16.44 6.65 6.01
N GLN A 243 -15.27 6.97 5.45
CA GLN A 243 -15.00 6.74 4.02
C GLN A 243 -14.96 5.25 3.69
N LEU A 244 -14.26 4.45 4.50
CA LEU A 244 -14.15 3.01 4.33
C LEU A 244 -15.49 2.29 4.53
N GLN A 245 -16.34 2.77 5.44
CA GLN A 245 -17.70 2.23 5.64
C GLN A 245 -18.61 2.40 4.42
N ARG A 246 -18.34 3.38 3.56
CA ARG A 246 -19.11 3.59 2.31
C ARG A 246 -18.70 2.63 1.19
N ILE A 247 -17.59 1.90 1.36
CA ILE A 247 -17.09 0.93 0.40
C ILE A 247 -17.57 -0.47 0.81
N PRO A 248 -18.04 -1.32 -0.14
CA PRO A 248 -18.42 -2.70 0.16
C PRO A 248 -17.31 -3.47 0.88
N ILE A 249 -17.67 -4.23 1.91
CA ILE A 249 -16.71 -4.92 2.78
C ILE A 249 -15.87 -5.95 2.01
N GLU A 250 -16.42 -6.50 0.94
CA GLU A 250 -15.78 -7.42 0.01
C GLU A 250 -14.62 -6.74 -0.73
N CYS A 251 -14.76 -5.46 -1.07
CA CYS A 251 -13.68 -4.67 -1.69
C CYS A 251 -12.53 -4.42 -0.71
N LEU A 252 -12.84 -4.21 0.58
CA LEU A 252 -11.81 -4.14 1.62
C LEU A 252 -11.12 -5.50 1.76
N ALA A 253 -11.89 -6.59 1.85
CA ALA A 253 -11.38 -7.95 1.99
C ALA A 253 -10.49 -8.40 0.82
N ARG A 254 -10.76 -7.97 -0.42
CA ARG A 254 -9.91 -8.29 -1.59
C ARG A 254 -8.48 -7.77 -1.51
N ASN A 255 -8.20 -6.78 -0.68
CA ASN A 255 -6.84 -6.27 -0.46
C ASN A 255 -5.96 -7.19 0.43
N GLY A 256 -6.51 -8.30 0.93
CA GLY A 256 -5.75 -9.32 1.65
C GLY A 256 -5.15 -8.86 2.99
N GLU A 257 -4.02 -9.47 3.37
CA GLU A 257 -3.29 -9.14 4.61
C GLU A 257 -2.89 -7.67 4.67
N SER A 258 -2.53 -7.04 3.55
CA SER A 258 -2.15 -5.62 3.54
C SER A 258 -3.23 -4.72 4.13
N MET A 259 -4.51 -4.98 3.82
CA MET A 259 -5.63 -4.24 4.44
C MET A 259 -5.75 -4.53 5.93
N ARG A 260 -5.73 -5.81 6.33
CA ARG A 260 -5.82 -6.20 7.76
C ARG A 260 -4.72 -5.55 8.57
N GLY A 261 -3.49 -5.65 8.07
CA GLY A 261 -2.33 -5.07 8.70
C GLY A 261 -2.49 -3.57 8.90
N LYS A 262 -2.86 -2.81 7.85
CA LYS A 262 -2.98 -1.36 7.96
C LYS A 262 -4.11 -0.96 8.92
N VAL A 263 -5.22 -1.69 8.93
CA VAL A 263 -6.30 -1.50 9.93
C VAL A 263 -5.79 -1.79 11.35
N ALA A 264 -5.02 -2.87 11.55
CA ALA A 264 -4.42 -3.19 12.85
C ALA A 264 -3.42 -2.10 13.30
N HIS A 265 -2.65 -1.55 12.37
CA HIS A 265 -1.73 -0.43 12.65
C HIS A 265 -2.49 0.80 13.15
N VAL A 266 -3.64 1.14 12.54
CA VAL A 266 -4.52 2.23 13.01
C VAL A 266 -5.04 1.96 14.42
N VAL A 267 -5.52 0.73 14.69
CA VAL A 267 -5.98 0.31 16.03
C VAL A 267 -4.86 0.49 17.07
N LEU A 268 -3.65 0.04 16.77
CA LEU A 268 -2.49 0.18 17.65
C LEU A 268 -2.11 1.65 17.88
N SER A 269 -2.15 2.48 16.83
CA SER A 269 -1.87 3.92 16.93
C SER A 269 -2.90 4.66 17.80
N LEU A 270 -4.18 4.28 17.72
CA LEU A 270 -5.24 4.83 18.59
C LEU A 270 -5.09 4.35 20.05
N LEU A 271 -4.69 3.09 20.26
CA LEU A 271 -4.41 2.55 21.59
C LEU A 271 -3.23 3.26 22.27
N ASP A 272 -2.18 3.54 21.53
CA ASP A 272 -1.00 4.25 22.06
C ASP A 272 -1.39 5.66 22.55
N ALA A 273 -2.21 6.37 21.76
CA ALA A 273 -2.76 7.68 22.16
C ALA A 273 -3.62 7.63 23.44
N SER A 274 -4.23 6.47 23.77
CA SER A 274 -5.04 6.28 24.97
C SER A 274 -4.27 5.83 26.22
N ARG A 275 -3.01 5.41 26.09
CA ARG A 275 -2.21 4.97 27.25
C ARG A 275 -1.68 6.15 28.06
N ASP A 276 -1.51 7.30 27.43
CA ASP A 276 -1.06 8.53 28.08
C ASP A 276 -2.15 9.22 28.93
N THR A 277 -3.41 8.81 28.81
CA THR A 277 -4.57 9.33 29.58
C THR A 277 -4.71 8.76 31.00
N SER A 278 -3.59 8.51 31.69
CA SER A 278 -3.59 8.09 33.11
C SER A 278 -4.19 9.11 34.09
N ILE A 279 -4.76 10.22 33.61
CA ILE A 279 -5.46 11.24 34.40
C ILE A 279 -6.87 11.48 33.82
N VAL A 280 -7.84 10.78 34.42
CA VAL A 280 -9.22 11.24 34.70
C VAL A 280 -10.00 11.90 33.55
N GLN A 281 -10.35 11.13 32.51
CA GLN A 281 -11.69 11.18 31.90
C GLN A 281 -11.86 9.99 30.95
N GLU A 282 -12.90 9.17 31.17
CA GLU A 282 -13.34 8.19 30.19
C GLU A 282 -13.84 8.94 28.95
N ASP A 283 -12.95 9.14 27.97
CA ASP A 283 -13.35 9.62 26.66
C ASP A 283 -14.16 8.52 25.96
N SER A 284 -15.46 8.47 26.26
CA SER A 284 -16.42 7.52 25.67
C SER A 284 -16.34 7.47 24.15
N LYS A 285 -15.97 8.59 23.50
CA LYS A 285 -15.78 8.70 22.05
C LYS A 285 -14.53 7.96 21.54
N MET A 286 -13.45 7.90 22.34
CA MET A 286 -12.24 7.16 21.98
C MET A 286 -12.51 5.65 22.02
N GLY A 287 -13.21 5.18 23.05
CA GLY A 287 -13.63 3.78 23.16
C GLY A 287 -14.51 3.34 22.00
N GLU A 288 -15.45 4.19 21.59
CA GLU A 288 -16.32 3.96 20.42
C GLU A 288 -15.51 3.90 19.11
N SER A 289 -14.61 4.85 18.89
CA SER A 289 -13.74 4.88 17.70
C SER A 289 -12.87 3.62 17.58
N LEU A 290 -12.22 3.23 18.68
CA LEU A 290 -11.40 2.01 18.74
C LEU A 290 -12.23 0.76 18.43
N TRP A 291 -13.42 0.65 19.03
CA TRP A 291 -14.33 -0.47 18.82
C TRP A 291 -14.80 -0.57 17.37
N ASN A 292 -15.09 0.57 16.76
CA ASN A 292 -15.46 0.68 15.34
C ASN A 292 -14.36 0.13 14.42
N TRP A 293 -13.11 0.52 14.63
CA TRP A 293 -11.96 0.01 13.88
C TRP A 293 -11.72 -1.49 14.13
N TRP A 294 -11.86 -1.94 15.38
CA TRP A 294 -11.76 -3.36 15.72
C TRP A 294 -12.83 -4.21 15.03
N ASN A 295 -14.08 -3.72 14.97
CA ASN A 295 -15.16 -4.39 14.27
C ASN A 295 -14.89 -4.46 12.75
N MET A 296 -14.35 -3.40 12.16
CA MET A 296 -13.93 -3.41 10.75
C MET A 296 -12.85 -4.46 10.51
N TYR A 297 -11.81 -4.50 11.36
CA TYR A 297 -10.76 -5.51 11.31
C TYR A 297 -11.34 -6.92 11.35
N SER A 298 -12.22 -7.20 12.31
CA SER A 298 -12.85 -8.51 12.48
C SER A 298 -13.69 -8.90 11.26
N ARG A 299 -14.46 -7.97 10.67
CA ARG A 299 -15.29 -8.26 9.49
C ARG A 299 -14.45 -8.57 8.26
N VAL A 300 -13.39 -7.78 8.02
CA VAL A 300 -12.43 -8.00 6.94
C VAL A 300 -11.76 -9.37 7.10
N LEU A 301 -11.30 -9.69 8.32
CA LEU A 301 -10.69 -10.98 8.64
C LEU A 301 -11.64 -12.16 8.37
N CYS A 302 -12.89 -12.07 8.82
CA CYS A 302 -13.87 -13.15 8.61
C CYS A 302 -14.05 -13.47 7.12
N LEU A 303 -14.18 -12.47 6.26
CA LEU A 303 -14.34 -12.68 4.81
C LEU A 303 -13.09 -13.25 4.13
N GLN A 304 -11.91 -12.97 4.67
CA GLN A 304 -10.66 -13.45 4.08
C GLN A 304 -10.27 -14.86 4.54
N VAL A 305 -10.82 -15.32 5.67
CA VAL A 305 -10.54 -16.65 6.24
C VAL A 305 -11.61 -17.67 5.85
N ILE A 306 -12.87 -17.24 5.69
CA ILE A 306 -13.97 -18.12 5.30
C ILE A 306 -13.96 -18.25 3.77
N PRO A 307 -13.68 -19.43 3.19
CA PRO A 307 -13.77 -19.61 1.75
C PRO A 307 -15.25 -19.57 1.35
N ASP A 308 -15.63 -18.66 0.47
CA ASP A 308 -16.87 -18.82 -0.26
C ASP A 308 -16.80 -20.13 -1.10
N HIS A 309 -17.93 -20.82 -1.17
CA HIS A 309 -18.16 -22.00 -2.01
C HIS A 309 -17.66 -21.81 -3.47
N PRO A 310 -17.38 -22.92 -4.20
CA PRO A 310 -16.23 -23.04 -5.09
C PRO A 310 -16.13 -21.91 -6.12
N ALA A 311 -14.96 -21.27 -6.13
CA ALA A 311 -14.37 -20.43 -7.19
C ALA A 311 -15.35 -20.02 -8.31
N SER A 312 -16.23 -19.07 -8.00
CA SER A 312 -16.85 -18.26 -9.05
C SER A 312 -15.74 -17.55 -9.82
N ALA A 313 -15.84 -17.57 -11.16
CA ALA A 313 -14.82 -17.10 -12.08
C ALA A 313 -14.20 -15.76 -11.63
N VAL A 314 -12.87 -15.65 -11.71
CA VAL A 314 -12.15 -14.39 -11.53
C VAL A 314 -12.84 -13.33 -12.39
N PRO A 315 -13.41 -12.26 -11.82
CA PRO A 315 -14.13 -11.26 -12.60
C PRO A 315 -13.15 -10.60 -13.58
N THR A 316 -13.25 -10.92 -14.86
CA THR A 316 -12.56 -10.18 -15.92
C THR A 316 -13.29 -8.86 -16.16
N ARG A 317 -12.55 -7.79 -16.41
CA ARG A 317 -13.12 -6.46 -16.68
C ARG A 317 -14.13 -6.57 -17.83
N PRO A 318 -15.36 -6.04 -17.71
CA PRO A 318 -16.26 -5.95 -18.86
C PRO A 318 -15.60 -5.06 -19.92
N GLY A 319 -15.32 -5.63 -21.09
CA GLY A 319 -14.58 -4.98 -22.19
C GLY A 319 -13.24 -5.63 -22.55
N THR A 320 -12.74 -6.58 -21.76
CA THR A 320 -11.53 -7.35 -22.14
C THR A 320 -11.85 -8.13 -23.43
N PRO A 321 -11.11 -7.95 -24.55
CA PRO A 321 -11.34 -8.74 -25.74
C PRO A 321 -11.08 -10.21 -25.39
N VAL A 322 -12.11 -11.05 -25.48
CA VAL A 322 -11.93 -12.50 -25.39
C VAL A 322 -10.95 -12.87 -26.50
N ARG A 323 -9.71 -13.23 -26.14
CA ARG A 323 -8.75 -13.81 -27.08
C ARG A 323 -9.35 -15.12 -27.57
N GLY A 324 -10.10 -15.05 -28.67
CA GLY A 324 -10.46 -16.20 -29.47
C GLY A 324 -9.17 -16.92 -29.83
N ARG A 325 -9.07 -18.19 -29.44
CA ARG A 325 -7.98 -19.06 -29.90
C ARG A 325 -8.06 -19.12 -31.42
N PHE A 326 -7.07 -18.53 -32.09
CA PHE A 326 -6.65 -18.91 -33.43
C PHE A 326 -5.27 -19.54 -33.30
#